data_AF-A0AAP0X6L5-F1
#
_entry.id   AF-A0AAP0X6L5-F1
#
_cell.length_a   1.000
_cell.length_b   1.000
_cell.length_c   1.000
_cell.angle_alpha   90.00
_cell.angle_beta   90.00
_cell.angle_gamma   90.00
#
_symmetry.space_group_name_H-M   'P 1'
#
loop_
_entity.id
_entity.type
_entity.pdbx_description
1 polymer ?
#
loop_
_entity_poly.entity_id
_entity_poly.type
_entity_poly.pdbx_seq_one_letter_code
_entity_poly.pdbx_strand_id
1 'polypeptide(L)'
;MEGDEGSSSNYSIGRSAQERGLPHVPECYTIPPSHRASLNPDVADVLVVDLAGLQQDPPQRSIVIDNIGNACRRFGFFQITNHGISQPVLDGALSSAFDFFDLPAEEKLKYMSNNVHTPVRYGTSLKDGVDEIQFWRVFLKHYAHPLKDWVGLWPQNPPNYSLRLITAERHLTAHSPPHHSSC
;
A
#
# COMPACT_ATOMS: atom_id res chain seq x y z
N MET A 1 -14.18 -25.73 31.52
CA MET A 1 -13.44 -26.40 30.44
C MET A 1 -14.39 -26.46 29.27
N GLU A 2 -14.41 -25.40 28.49
CA GLU A 2 -15.24 -25.31 27.28
C GLU A 2 -14.31 -25.44 26.08
N GLY A 3 -14.71 -26.29 25.14
CA GLY A 3 -13.87 -26.87 24.11
C GLY A 3 -13.30 -25.84 23.15
N ASP A 4 -11.99 -25.95 22.96
CA ASP A 4 -11.26 -25.39 21.83
C ASP A 4 -11.63 -26.19 20.57
N GLU A 5 -12.71 -25.79 19.90
CA GLU A 5 -13.00 -26.24 18.54
C GLU A 5 -12.04 -25.53 17.58
N GLY A 6 -10.82 -26.07 17.51
CA GLY A 6 -9.87 -25.83 16.45
C GLY A 6 -10.39 -26.39 15.13
N SER A 7 -11.28 -25.67 14.46
CA SER A 7 -11.60 -25.83 13.04
C SER A 7 -12.63 -24.76 12.61
N SER A 8 -12.23 -23.50 12.55
CA SER A 8 -12.94 -22.52 11.70
C SER A 8 -11.99 -22.07 10.62
N SER A 9 -12.10 -22.71 9.47
CA SER A 9 -11.32 -22.52 8.24
C SER A 9 -11.40 -21.11 7.65
N ASN A 10 -12.08 -20.15 8.30
CA ASN A 10 -12.26 -18.81 7.77
C ASN A 10 -12.38 -17.79 8.92
N TYR A 11 -11.42 -16.86 9.02
CA TYR A 11 -11.66 -15.60 9.70
C TYR A 11 -12.63 -14.79 8.84
N SER A 12 -13.88 -14.69 9.29
CA SER A 12 -14.84 -13.80 8.65
C SER A 12 -14.44 -12.35 8.92
N ILE A 13 -14.37 -11.59 7.83
CA ILE A 13 -14.76 -10.19 7.70
C ILE A 13 -15.05 -9.47 9.04
N GLY A 14 -14.14 -8.58 9.47
CA GLY A 14 -14.27 -7.76 10.68
C GLY A 14 -13.93 -8.45 12.00
N ARG A 15 -13.43 -9.68 11.95
CA ARG A 15 -12.86 -10.41 13.10
C ARG A 15 -11.54 -11.06 12.70
N SER A 16 -10.69 -10.31 12.02
CA SER A 16 -9.39 -10.82 11.56
C SER A 16 -8.58 -11.33 12.75
N ALA A 17 -7.71 -12.32 12.54
CA ALA A 17 -6.86 -12.84 13.60
C ALA A 17 -5.98 -11.74 14.25
N GLN A 18 -5.61 -10.75 13.45
CA GLN A 18 -4.84 -9.56 13.85
C GLN A 18 -5.60 -8.70 14.88
N GLU A 19 -6.91 -8.53 14.72
CA GLU A 19 -7.74 -7.73 15.63
C GLU A 19 -8.08 -8.47 16.92
N ARG A 20 -8.05 -9.80 16.91
CA ARG A 20 -8.45 -10.64 18.05
C ARG A 20 -7.32 -10.91 19.06
N GLY A 21 -6.06 -10.60 18.73
CA GLY A 21 -4.92 -10.79 19.63
C GLY A 21 -4.72 -12.25 20.06
N LEU A 22 -4.85 -13.19 19.13
CA LEU A 22 -4.70 -14.62 19.43
C LEU A 22 -3.27 -14.96 19.91
N PRO A 23 -3.10 -15.93 20.82
CA PRO A 23 -1.78 -16.31 21.34
C PRO A 23 -0.94 -17.14 20.35
N HIS A 24 -1.50 -17.47 19.18
CA HIS A 24 -0.84 -18.24 18.13
C HIS A 24 -1.23 -17.72 16.75
N VAL A 25 -0.41 -18.02 15.74
CA VAL A 25 -0.74 -17.74 14.33
C VAL A 25 -1.67 -18.83 13.82
N PRO A 26 -2.86 -18.51 13.32
CA PRO A 26 -3.79 -19.49 12.79
C PRO A 26 -3.28 -20.19 11.53
N GLU A 27 -3.76 -21.40 11.28
CA GLU A 27 -3.30 -22.25 10.17
C GLU A 27 -3.49 -21.59 8.80
N CYS A 28 -4.58 -20.85 8.59
CA CYS A 28 -4.84 -20.15 7.33
C CYS A 28 -3.82 -19.03 7.01
N TYR A 29 -2.95 -18.64 7.93
CA TYR A 29 -1.83 -17.70 7.69
C TYR A 29 -0.47 -18.42 7.66
N THR A 30 -0.43 -19.72 7.92
CA THR A 30 0.81 -20.48 8.04
C THR A 30 1.31 -20.87 6.66
N ILE A 31 2.46 -20.31 6.26
CA ILE A 31 3.13 -20.70 5.03
C ILE A 31 3.74 -22.10 5.21
N PRO A 32 3.50 -23.07 4.31
CA PRO A 32 4.11 -24.39 4.35
C PRO A 32 5.65 -24.30 4.34
N PRO A 33 6.37 -25.17 5.07
CA PRO A 33 7.84 -25.12 5.14
C PRO A 33 8.53 -25.08 3.76
N SER A 34 7.98 -25.78 2.77
CA SER A 34 8.49 -25.79 1.39
C SER A 34 8.38 -24.45 0.64
N HIS A 35 7.50 -23.55 1.09
CA HIS A 35 7.25 -22.24 0.49
C HIS A 35 7.80 -21.09 1.34
N ARG A 36 8.36 -21.37 2.52
CA ARG A 36 8.93 -20.32 3.38
C ARG A 36 10.19 -19.76 2.72
N ALA A 37 10.28 -18.44 2.67
CA ALA A 37 11.51 -17.77 2.30
C ALA A 37 12.63 -18.13 3.29
N SER A 38 13.88 -18.14 2.81
CA SER A 38 15.06 -18.26 3.67
C SER A 38 15.04 -17.13 4.71
N LEU A 39 15.25 -17.48 5.98
CA LEU A 39 15.43 -16.51 7.07
C LEU A 39 16.85 -15.94 7.13
N ASN A 40 17.74 -16.40 6.26
CA ASN A 40 19.04 -15.79 6.04
C ASN A 40 18.90 -14.80 4.88
N PRO A 41 18.72 -13.50 5.16
CA PRO A 41 18.63 -12.52 4.10
C PRO A 41 19.99 -12.40 3.41
N ASP A 42 20.00 -12.53 2.08
CA ASP A 42 21.12 -12.00 1.31
C ASP A 42 21.10 -10.48 1.47
N VAL A 43 22.25 -9.89 1.81
CA VAL A 43 22.38 -8.43 1.85
C VAL A 43 22.36 -7.92 0.41
N ALA A 44 21.23 -7.33 0.01
CA ALA A 44 21.11 -6.64 -1.27
C ALA A 44 21.45 -5.16 -1.09
N ASP A 45 22.45 -4.67 -1.82
CA ASP A 45 22.71 -3.24 -1.94
C ASP A 45 21.70 -2.63 -2.90
N VAL A 46 20.67 -1.98 -2.34
CA VAL A 46 19.59 -1.36 -3.11
C VAL A 46 20.02 0.04 -3.54
N LEU A 47 20.12 0.26 -4.86
CA LEU A 47 20.51 1.55 -5.40
C LEU A 47 19.59 2.67 -4.90
N VAL A 48 20.20 3.72 -4.35
CA VAL A 48 19.55 4.98 -3.98
C VAL A 48 19.84 6.01 -5.06
N VAL A 49 18.79 6.53 -5.70
CA VAL A 49 18.88 7.52 -6.77
C VAL A 49 18.52 8.90 -6.24
N ASP A 50 19.42 9.86 -6.40
CA ASP A 50 19.15 11.27 -6.11
C ASP A 50 18.43 11.94 -7.30
N LEU A 51 17.15 12.27 -7.12
CA LEU A 51 16.34 12.89 -8.17
C LEU A 51 16.61 14.38 -8.36
N ALA A 52 17.32 15.06 -7.45
CA ALA A 52 17.73 16.44 -7.67
C ALA A 52 18.62 16.58 -8.91
N GLY A 53 19.37 15.53 -9.26
CA GLY A 53 20.20 15.47 -10.46
C GLY A 53 19.42 15.58 -11.78
N LEU A 54 18.10 15.34 -11.78
CA LEU A 54 17.27 15.52 -12.98
C LEU A 54 17.08 16.99 -13.38
N GLN A 55 17.24 17.91 -12.43
CA GLN A 55 17.12 19.35 -12.64
C GLN A 55 18.49 20.05 -12.84
N GLN A 56 19.57 19.27 -12.89
CA GLN A 56 20.93 19.78 -13.10
C GLN A 56 21.27 19.87 -14.60
N ASP A 57 22.53 20.12 -14.91
CA ASP A 57 23.03 20.20 -16.27
C ASP A 57 22.86 18.86 -17.06
N PRO A 58 22.88 18.89 -18.40
CA PRO A 58 22.62 17.70 -19.21
C PRO A 58 23.49 16.47 -18.88
N PRO A 59 24.80 16.60 -18.57
CA PRO A 59 25.62 15.46 -18.15
C PRO A 59 25.10 14.81 -16.87
N GLN A 60 24.81 15.60 -15.82
CA GLN A 60 24.34 15.05 -14.55
C GLN A 60 22.94 14.42 -14.69
N ARG A 61 22.06 15.05 -15.47
CA ARG A 61 20.74 14.49 -15.78
C ARG A 61 20.85 13.14 -16.48
N SER A 62 21.79 12.99 -17.43
CA SER A 62 22.02 11.72 -18.14
C SER A 62 22.43 10.61 -17.18
N ILE A 63 23.34 10.90 -16.24
CA ILE A 63 23.79 9.93 -15.23
C ILE A 63 22.61 9.42 -14.40
N VAL A 64 21.71 10.30 -13.95
CA VAL A 64 20.53 9.89 -13.18
C VAL A 64 19.58 9.02 -14.02
N ILE A 65 19.33 9.39 -15.28
CA ILE A 65 18.50 8.59 -16.19
C ILE A 65 19.10 7.20 -16.42
N ASP A 66 20.41 7.11 -16.64
CA ASP A 66 21.11 5.83 -16.83
C ASP A 66 21.04 4.96 -15.58
N ASN A 67 21.20 5.56 -14.39
CA ASN A 67 21.05 4.87 -13.11
C ASN A 67 19.64 4.30 -12.93
N ILE A 68 18.60 5.09 -13.19
CA ILE A 68 17.20 4.63 -13.15
C ILE A 68 16.99 3.48 -14.14
N GLY A 69 17.44 3.64 -15.39
CA GLY A 69 17.31 2.61 -16.41
C GLY A 69 18.02 1.30 -16.05
N ASN A 70 19.22 1.39 -15.47
CA ASN A 70 19.97 0.24 -15.01
C ASN A 70 19.30 -0.45 -13.82
N ALA A 71 18.76 0.31 -12.85
CA ALA A 71 18.03 -0.23 -11.72
C ALA A 71 16.79 -1.02 -12.17
N CYS A 72 16.00 -0.43 -13.07
CA CYS A 72 14.82 -1.07 -13.64
C CYS A 72 15.18 -2.37 -14.37
N ARG A 73 16.26 -2.39 -15.16
CA ARG A 73 16.69 -3.59 -15.91
C ARG A 73 17.27 -4.69 -15.04
N ARG A 74 18.02 -4.34 -13.98
CA ARG A 74 18.77 -5.32 -13.18
C ARG A 74 17.99 -5.82 -11.97
N PHE A 75 17.29 -4.92 -11.29
CA PHE A 75 16.65 -5.20 -10.00
C PHE A 75 15.14 -5.06 -10.05
N GLY A 76 14.61 -4.22 -10.95
CA GLY A 76 13.17 -3.92 -11.03
C GLY A 76 12.67 -2.97 -9.92
N PHE A 77 13.56 -2.50 -9.04
CA PHE A 77 13.25 -1.52 -7.99
C PHE A 77 14.51 -0.72 -7.60
N PHE A 78 14.31 0.43 -6.98
CA PHE A 78 15.34 1.32 -6.42
C PHE A 78 14.69 2.25 -5.40
N GLN A 79 15.51 2.88 -4.56
CA GLN A 79 15.08 3.94 -3.66
C GLN A 79 15.36 5.31 -4.29
N ILE A 80 14.57 6.32 -3.92
CA ILE A 80 14.76 7.70 -4.39
C ILE A 80 14.96 8.65 -3.22
N THR A 81 15.80 9.66 -3.42
CA THR A 81 15.99 10.79 -2.50
C THR A 81 15.83 12.10 -3.27
N ASN A 82 15.63 13.20 -2.54
CA ASN A 82 15.41 14.53 -3.12
C ASN A 82 14.31 14.56 -4.20
N HIS A 83 13.23 13.80 -3.98
CA HIS A 83 12.12 13.64 -4.91
C HIS A 83 11.14 14.85 -4.96
N GLY A 84 11.41 15.91 -4.20
CA GLY A 84 10.63 17.16 -4.22
C GLY A 84 9.28 17.10 -3.48
N ILE A 85 8.99 16.02 -2.76
CA ILE A 85 7.83 15.93 -1.85
C ILE A 85 8.32 16.32 -0.46
N SER A 86 7.70 17.33 0.13
CA SER A 86 8.12 17.81 1.45
C SER A 86 7.74 16.81 2.56
N GLN A 87 8.58 16.73 3.59
CA GLN A 87 8.34 15.85 4.73
C GLN A 87 6.94 16.02 5.36
N PRO A 88 6.41 17.25 5.56
CA PRO A 88 5.05 17.42 6.10
C PRO A 88 3.93 16.81 5.25
N VAL A 89 4.11 16.71 3.92
CA VAL A 89 3.13 16.06 3.03
C VAL A 89 3.15 14.55 3.23
N LEU A 90 4.34 13.95 3.36
CA LEU A 90 4.49 12.52 3.66
C LEU A 90 3.93 12.17 5.03
N ASP A 91 4.29 12.95 6.06
CA ASP A 91 3.81 12.76 7.43
C ASP A 91 2.28 12.89 7.51
N GLY A 92 1.71 13.86 6.78
CA GLY A 92 0.26 14.03 6.69
C GLY A 92 -0.43 12.81 6.05
N ALA A 93 0.10 12.29 4.96
CA ALA A 93 -0.43 11.10 4.30
C ALA A 93 -0.37 9.86 5.21
N LEU A 94 0.77 9.65 5.89
CA LEU A 94 0.95 8.54 6.84
C LEU A 94 0.02 8.69 8.04
N SER A 95 -0.11 9.89 8.61
CA SER A 95 -1.04 10.16 9.71
C SER A 95 -2.47 9.86 9.30
N SER A 96 -2.93 10.24 8.10
CA SER A 96 -4.26 9.86 7.61
C SER A 96 -4.47 8.35 7.55
N ALA A 97 -3.44 7.60 7.15
CA ALA A 97 -3.52 6.14 7.13
C ALA A 97 -3.64 5.58 8.56
N PHE A 98 -2.78 6.01 9.49
CA PHE A 98 -2.85 5.61 10.89
C PHE A 98 -4.21 5.94 11.51
N ASP A 99 -4.65 7.19 11.38
CA ASP A 99 -5.91 7.68 11.92
C ASP A 99 -7.11 6.85 11.39
N PHE A 100 -7.07 6.37 10.13
CA PHE A 100 -8.09 5.47 9.58
C PHE A 100 -8.04 4.06 10.18
N PHE A 101 -6.85 3.46 10.30
CA PHE A 101 -6.72 2.10 10.82
C PHE A 101 -7.00 2.01 12.33
N ASP A 102 -6.81 3.10 13.06
CA ASP A 102 -7.15 3.26 14.48
C ASP A 102 -8.65 3.44 14.74
N LEU A 103 -9.47 3.66 13.70
CA LEU A 103 -10.91 3.72 13.85
C LEU A 103 -11.51 2.39 14.37
N PRO A 104 -12.68 2.45 15.03
CA PRO A 104 -13.46 1.25 15.34
C PRO A 104 -13.71 0.38 14.11
N ALA A 105 -13.83 -0.93 14.30
CA ALA A 105 -14.02 -1.88 13.21
C ALA A 105 -15.26 -1.53 12.36
N GLU A 106 -16.33 -1.05 12.99
CA GLU A 106 -17.58 -0.65 12.35
C GLU A 106 -17.39 0.45 11.29
N GLU A 107 -16.45 1.37 11.51
CA GLU A 107 -16.14 2.44 10.56
C GLU A 107 -15.36 1.89 9.36
N LYS A 108 -14.37 1.02 9.61
CA LYS A 108 -13.54 0.41 8.56
C LYS A 108 -14.34 -0.55 7.67
N LEU A 109 -15.26 -1.30 8.28
CA LEU A 109 -16.10 -2.30 7.59
C LEU A 109 -17.05 -1.70 6.56
N LYS A 110 -17.33 -0.38 6.61
CA LYS A 110 -18.11 0.32 5.58
C LYS A 110 -17.48 0.24 4.18
N TYR A 111 -16.16 0.10 4.12
CA TYR A 111 -15.40 0.04 2.87
C TYR A 111 -15.08 -1.38 2.42
N MET A 112 -15.55 -2.39 3.14
CA MET A 112 -15.20 -3.76 2.88
C MET A 112 -15.93 -4.31 1.65
N SER A 113 -15.20 -5.04 0.81
CA SER A 113 -15.76 -5.65 -0.40
C SER A 113 -14.92 -6.84 -0.85
N ASN A 114 -15.58 -7.90 -1.34
CA ASN A 114 -14.93 -9.00 -2.07
C ASN A 114 -14.75 -8.70 -3.56
N ASN A 115 -15.43 -7.67 -4.08
CA ASN A 115 -15.23 -7.25 -5.46
C ASN A 115 -13.90 -6.49 -5.57
N VAL A 116 -12.93 -7.12 -6.25
CA VAL A 116 -11.60 -6.54 -6.46
C VAL A 116 -11.63 -5.25 -7.28
N HIS A 117 -12.73 -4.95 -7.99
CA HIS A 117 -12.90 -3.73 -8.78
C HIS A 117 -13.61 -2.61 -8.02
N THR A 118 -14.05 -2.83 -6.77
CA THR A 118 -14.64 -1.75 -5.96
C THR A 118 -13.61 -0.62 -5.80
N PRO A 119 -13.96 0.64 -6.15
CA PRO A 119 -13.01 1.75 -6.16
C PRO A 119 -12.35 2.05 -4.83
N VAL A 120 -13.06 1.84 -3.72
CA VAL A 120 -12.54 1.94 -2.35
C VAL A 120 -12.81 0.62 -1.65
N ARG A 121 -11.76 -0.05 -1.20
CA ARG A 121 -11.85 -1.42 -0.69
C ARG A 121 -10.96 -1.60 0.53
N TYR A 122 -11.60 -1.91 1.65
CA TYR A 122 -10.98 -2.49 2.83
C TYR A 122 -11.02 -4.03 2.73
N GLY A 123 -9.96 -4.70 3.18
CA GLY A 123 -9.90 -6.17 3.14
C GLY A 123 -8.63 -6.72 3.78
N THR A 124 -8.56 -8.04 3.87
CA THR A 124 -7.40 -8.75 4.46
C THR A 124 -6.64 -9.56 3.41
N SER A 125 -7.36 -10.16 2.48
CA SER A 125 -6.83 -10.98 1.39
C SER A 125 -7.36 -10.57 0.02
N LEU A 126 -6.92 -11.24 -1.04
CA LEU A 126 -7.37 -10.96 -2.41
C LEU A 126 -8.85 -11.28 -2.56
N LYS A 127 -9.27 -12.42 -2.01
CA LYS A 127 -10.66 -12.84 -1.84
C LYS A 127 -10.80 -13.45 -0.44
N ASP A 128 -11.39 -12.70 0.48
CA ASP A 128 -11.52 -13.13 1.87
C ASP A 128 -12.33 -14.45 1.92
N GLY A 129 -11.75 -15.48 2.55
CA GLY A 129 -12.34 -16.81 2.68
C GLY A 129 -12.25 -17.72 1.44
N VAL A 130 -11.54 -17.31 0.39
CA VAL A 130 -11.28 -18.15 -0.80
C VAL A 130 -9.80 -18.54 -0.92
N ASP A 131 -8.90 -17.67 -0.44
CA ASP A 131 -7.47 -17.90 -0.54
C ASP A 131 -7.02 -19.05 0.40
N GLU A 132 -6.27 -20.01 -0.13
CA GLU A 132 -5.74 -21.17 0.62
C GLU A 132 -4.80 -20.74 1.76
N ILE A 133 -3.98 -19.71 1.49
CA ILE A 133 -3.15 -19.03 2.48
C ILE A 133 -3.54 -17.55 2.46
N GLN A 134 -4.07 -17.06 3.57
CA GLN A 134 -4.44 -15.68 3.78
C GLN A 134 -3.20 -14.84 4.11
N PHE A 135 -3.20 -13.59 3.64
CA PHE A 135 -2.13 -12.66 3.99
C PHE A 135 -2.27 -12.15 5.43
N TRP A 136 -1.17 -12.11 6.17
CA TRP A 136 -1.11 -11.41 7.47
C TRP A 136 -1.04 -9.90 7.26
N ARG A 137 -2.12 -9.32 6.72
CA ARG A 137 -2.25 -7.87 6.48
C ARG A 137 -3.71 -7.46 6.54
N VAL A 138 -3.91 -6.18 6.80
CA VAL A 138 -5.14 -5.46 6.47
C VAL A 138 -4.77 -4.33 5.52
N PHE A 139 -5.64 -4.01 4.57
CA PHE A 139 -5.39 -2.92 3.64
C PHE A 139 -6.65 -2.11 3.40
N LEU A 140 -6.44 -0.84 3.06
CA LEU A 140 -7.40 0.00 2.38
C LEU A 140 -6.75 0.38 1.05
N LYS A 141 -7.44 0.11 -0.05
CA LYS A 141 -7.07 0.64 -1.36
C LYS A 141 -8.14 1.61 -1.83
N HIS A 142 -7.74 2.65 -2.53
CA HIS A 142 -8.65 3.51 -3.25
C HIS A 142 -8.04 3.98 -4.57
N TYR A 143 -8.85 4.07 -5.62
CA TYR A 143 -8.42 4.69 -6.87
C TYR A 143 -8.13 6.18 -6.63
N ALA A 144 -7.04 6.67 -7.22
CA ALA A 144 -6.57 8.04 -7.02
C ALA A 144 -6.41 8.84 -8.31
N HIS A 145 -6.19 8.17 -9.45
CA HIS A 145 -6.04 8.85 -10.73
C HIS A 145 -7.21 8.55 -11.69
N PRO A 146 -7.87 9.58 -12.27
CA PRO A 146 -7.78 11.00 -11.92
C PRO A 146 -8.59 11.31 -10.63
N LEU A 147 -8.07 12.17 -9.75
CA LEU A 147 -8.65 12.44 -8.43
C LEU A 147 -10.14 12.80 -8.45
N LYS A 148 -10.56 13.62 -9.43
CA LYS A 148 -11.92 14.15 -9.55
C LYS A 148 -12.99 13.05 -9.66
N ASP A 149 -12.63 11.88 -10.19
CA ASP A 149 -13.56 10.78 -10.42
C ASP A 149 -13.74 9.91 -9.18
N TRP A 150 -12.77 9.93 -8.24
CA TRP A 150 -12.68 8.94 -7.16
C TRP A 150 -12.76 9.53 -5.75
N VAL A 151 -12.31 10.77 -5.55
CA VAL A 151 -12.15 11.37 -4.22
C VAL A 151 -13.44 11.44 -3.40
N GLY A 152 -14.59 11.55 -4.06
CA GLY A 152 -15.90 11.56 -3.41
C GLY A 152 -16.28 10.22 -2.75
N LEU A 153 -15.61 9.12 -3.14
CA LEU A 153 -15.84 7.78 -2.60
C LEU A 153 -14.92 7.44 -1.42
N TRP A 154 -13.88 8.23 -1.18
CA TRP A 154 -12.87 7.98 -0.16
C TRP A 154 -13.45 8.12 1.26
N PRO A 155 -12.77 7.58 2.28
CA PRO A 155 -13.11 7.79 3.67
C PRO A 155 -13.31 9.27 4.04
N GLN A 156 -14.45 9.55 4.66
CA GLN A 156 -14.78 10.87 5.22
C GLN A 156 -14.43 10.97 6.71
N ASN A 157 -14.20 9.82 7.34
CA ASN A 157 -13.72 9.65 8.70
C ASN A 157 -12.40 8.85 8.60
N PRO A 158 -11.29 9.32 9.19
CA PRO A 158 -11.11 10.52 10.01
C PRO A 158 -11.27 11.83 9.22
N PRO A 159 -11.60 12.96 9.89
CA PRO A 159 -11.58 14.27 9.24
C PRO A 159 -10.21 14.54 8.62
N ASN A 160 -10.17 15.18 7.46
CA ASN A 160 -8.97 15.47 6.67
C ASN A 160 -8.27 14.25 6.02
N TYR A 161 -8.80 13.02 6.14
CA TYR A 161 -8.27 11.84 5.45
C TYR A 161 -8.00 12.15 3.97
N SER A 162 -9.06 12.53 3.25
CA SER A 162 -9.01 12.82 1.83
C SER A 162 -8.17 14.05 1.51
N LEU A 163 -8.24 15.11 2.32
CA LEU A 163 -7.48 16.34 2.08
C LEU A 163 -5.97 16.09 2.03
N ARG A 164 -5.44 15.37 3.03
CA ARG A 164 -4.00 15.08 3.12
C ARG A 164 -3.53 14.17 1.99
N LEU A 165 -4.32 13.17 1.62
CA LEU A 165 -4.00 12.26 0.52
C LEU A 165 -4.12 12.90 -0.86
N ILE A 166 -5.08 13.82 -1.07
CA ILE A 166 -5.16 14.65 -2.28
C ILE A 166 -3.88 15.46 -2.44
N THR A 167 -3.38 16.07 -1.36
CA THR A 167 -2.13 16.83 -1.40
C THR A 167 -0.97 15.92 -1.82
N ALA A 168 -0.82 14.75 -1.20
CA ALA A 168 0.22 13.80 -1.57
C ALA A 168 0.11 13.35 -3.03
N GLU A 169 -1.09 12.98 -3.50
CA GLU A 169 -1.32 12.56 -4.89
C GLU A 169 -0.98 13.68 -5.88
N ARG A 170 -1.34 14.93 -5.58
CA ARG A 170 -0.97 16.07 -6.42
C ARG A 170 0.54 16.20 -6.56
N HIS A 171 1.31 15.98 -5.50
CA HIS A 171 2.77 15.99 -5.57
C HIS A 171 3.32 14.82 -6.41
N LEU A 172 2.71 13.64 -6.33
CA LEU A 172 3.08 12.47 -7.15
C LEU A 172 2.81 12.70 -8.65
N THR A 173 1.70 13.39 -8.98
CA THR A 173 1.28 13.59 -10.39
C THR A 173 1.68 14.95 -10.98
N ALA A 174 2.22 15.89 -10.19
CA ALA A 174 2.52 17.27 -10.62
C ALA A 174 3.48 17.36 -11.82
N HIS A 175 4.21 16.28 -12.13
CA HIS A 175 5.19 16.21 -13.22
C HIS A 175 4.72 15.35 -14.40
N SER A 176 3.49 14.83 -14.37
CA SER A 176 2.91 14.15 -15.52
C SER A 176 2.62 15.18 -16.62
N PRO A 177 3.21 15.07 -17.82
CA PRO A 177 2.86 15.97 -18.92
C PRO A 177 1.36 15.84 -19.21
N PRO A 178 0.67 16.94 -19.58
CA PRO A 178 -0.72 16.84 -20.01
C PRO A 178 -0.79 15.84 -21.16
N HIS A 179 -1.69 14.86 -21.06
CA HIS A 179 -1.99 13.97 -22.16
C HIS A 179 -2.44 14.84 -23.34
N HIS A 180 -1.54 15.02 -24.32
CA HIS A 180 -1.96 15.44 -25.64
C HIS A 180 -2.76 14.27 -26.21
N SER A 181 -4.08 14.40 -26.15
CA SER A 181 -4.99 13.62 -26.98
C SER A 181 -4.70 14.00 -28.44
N SER A 182 -3.73 13.32 -29.05
CA SER A 182 -3.61 13.31 -30.51
C SER A 182 -4.72 12.42 -31.05
N CYS A 183 -5.77 13.06 -31.58
CA CYS A 183 -6.55 12.49 -32.68
C CYS A 183 -5.72 12.53 -33.96
#